data_AF-A0A1C2GG23-F1
#
_entry.id   AF-A0A1C2GG23-F1
#
_cell.length_a   1.000
_cell.length_b   1.000
_cell.length_c   1.000
_cell.angle_alpha   90.00
_cell.angle_beta   90.00
_cell.angle_gamma   90.00
#
_symmetry.space_group_name_H-M   'P 1'
#
loop_
_entity.id
_entity.type
_entity.pdbx_description
1 polymer ?
#
loop_
_entity_poly.entity_id
_entity_poly.type
_entity_poly.pdbx_seq_one_letter_code
_entity_poly.pdbx_strand_id
1 'polypeptide(L)'
;MKKVNLLIITAVALVLTACHTGHHISIVRNTNGSYVKIECAGNIALTEDMTGIQGISPGGYVKYETNDEKIVAKPALDGHIEYELNDGDQQATLNEKGKKLIARAVKEIAKNSHY
;
A
#
# COMPACT_ATOMS: atom_id res chain seq x y z
N MET A 1 -9.70 -8.24 -64.15
CA MET A 1 -10.40 -7.46 -63.09
C MET A 1 -9.83 -7.90 -61.74
N LYS A 2 -8.96 -7.11 -61.11
CA LYS A 2 -8.34 -7.46 -59.82
C LYS A 2 -9.09 -6.73 -58.71
N LYS A 3 -9.73 -7.51 -57.83
CA LYS A 3 -10.51 -7.02 -56.69
C LYS A 3 -9.54 -6.55 -55.59
N VAL A 4 -9.78 -5.34 -55.10
CA VAL A 4 -9.10 -4.72 -53.96
C VAL A 4 -9.47 -5.49 -52.69
N ASN A 5 -8.49 -5.80 -51.85
CA ASN A 5 -8.73 -6.18 -50.46
C ASN A 5 -7.83 -5.33 -49.54
N LEU A 6 -8.49 -4.37 -48.90
CA LEU A 6 -8.01 -3.56 -47.79
C LEU A 6 -8.03 -4.43 -46.53
N LEU A 7 -6.89 -4.68 -45.89
CA LEU A 7 -6.84 -5.14 -44.49
C LEU A 7 -5.69 -4.44 -43.77
N ILE A 8 -6.06 -3.38 -43.07
CA ILE A 8 -5.30 -2.74 -42.00
C ILE A 8 -5.48 -3.63 -40.76
N ILE A 9 -4.41 -4.27 -40.29
CA ILE A 9 -4.37 -4.85 -38.94
C ILE A 9 -3.06 -4.40 -38.29
N THR A 10 -3.06 -3.16 -37.81
CA THR A 10 -2.17 -2.71 -36.75
C THR A 10 -2.74 -3.22 -35.43
N ALA A 11 -2.11 -4.21 -34.80
CA ALA A 11 -2.38 -4.54 -33.40
C ALA A 11 -1.08 -4.96 -32.70
N VAL A 12 -0.44 -3.97 -32.08
CA VAL A 12 -0.21 -3.85 -30.63
C VAL A 12 0.99 -4.66 -30.15
N ALA A 13 2.13 -3.98 -30.07
CA ALA A 13 3.26 -4.40 -29.24
C ALA A 13 2.94 -4.05 -27.77
N LEU A 14 2.48 -5.04 -27.00
CA LEU A 14 2.40 -4.94 -25.54
C LEU A 14 3.79 -5.17 -24.96
N VAL A 15 4.52 -4.08 -24.72
CA VAL A 15 5.76 -4.12 -23.95
C VAL A 15 5.38 -4.17 -22.47
N LEU A 16 5.36 -5.36 -21.89
CA LEU A 16 5.21 -5.57 -20.44
C LEU A 16 6.56 -5.30 -19.75
N THR A 17 6.91 -4.04 -19.55
CA THR A 17 7.94 -3.68 -18.57
C THR A 17 7.24 -3.36 -17.24
N ALA A 18 7.06 -4.37 -16.41
CA ALA A 18 6.59 -4.20 -15.03
C ALA A 18 7.51 -4.98 -14.09
N CYS A 19 8.74 -4.51 -13.94
CA CYS A 19 9.58 -4.81 -12.78
C CYS A 19 9.87 -3.50 -12.06
N HIS A 20 8.89 -3.00 -11.30
CA HIS A 20 9.17 -2.01 -10.28
C HIS A 20 9.68 -2.73 -9.04
N THR A 21 10.97 -2.57 -8.77
CA THR A 21 11.62 -2.86 -7.48
C THR A 21 10.70 -2.41 -6.35
N GLY A 22 10.29 -3.35 -5.47
CA GLY A 22 9.44 -3.03 -4.33
C GLY A 22 10.08 -1.92 -3.49
N HIS A 23 9.40 -0.79 -3.35
CA HIS A 23 9.90 0.31 -2.54
C HIS A 23 9.83 -0.07 -1.06
N HIS A 24 10.96 0.01 -0.37
CA HIS A 24 10.99 -0.03 1.09
C HIS A 24 11.12 1.40 1.61
N ILE A 25 10.12 1.86 2.34
CA ILE A 25 10.11 3.18 2.96
C ILE A 25 10.20 2.96 4.47
N SER A 26 11.20 3.56 5.12
CA SER A 26 11.30 3.60 6.58
C SER A 26 11.45 5.05 7.02
N ILE A 27 10.45 5.56 7.73
CA ILE A 27 10.42 6.91 8.26
C ILE A 27 10.44 6.80 9.77
N VAL A 28 11.43 7.43 10.41
CA VAL A 28 11.50 7.54 11.87
C VAL A 28 11.56 9.01 12.23
N ARG A 29 10.59 9.48 13.01
CA ARG A 29 10.56 10.83 13.58
C ARG A 29 10.55 10.73 15.10
N ASN A 30 11.51 11.38 15.74
CA ASN A 30 11.55 11.55 17.17
C ASN A 30 11.76 13.03 17.46
N THR A 31 10.75 13.72 18.01
CA THR A 31 10.83 15.16 18.31
C THR A 31 10.06 15.45 19.58
N ASN A 32 10.73 16.07 20.56
CA ASN A 32 10.13 16.53 21.82
C ASN A 32 9.27 15.46 22.53
N GLY A 33 9.75 14.21 22.58
CA GLY A 33 9.03 13.09 23.22
C GLY A 33 7.94 12.45 22.35
N SER A 34 7.73 12.91 21.12
CA SER A 34 6.84 12.28 20.14
C SER A 34 7.62 11.35 19.22
N TYR A 35 7.34 10.04 19.30
CA TYR A 35 7.86 9.02 18.40
C TYR A 35 6.81 8.63 17.36
N VAL A 36 7.24 8.60 16.09
CA VAL A 36 6.48 8.00 14.99
C VAL A 36 7.44 7.22 14.12
N LYS A 37 7.12 5.96 13.84
CA LYS A 37 7.81 5.12 12.88
C LYS A 37 6.84 4.53 11.88
N ILE A 38 7.24 4.55 10.61
CA ILE A 38 6.50 3.96 9.51
C ILE A 38 7.45 3.11 8.71
N GLU A 39 7.07 1.87 8.49
CA GLU A 39 7.80 0.95 7.63
C GLU A 39 6.82 0.40 6.59
N CYS A 40 7.16 0.53 5.32
CA CYS A 40 6.36 0.01 4.23
C CYS A 40 7.26 -0.77 3.29
N ALA A 41 6.77 -1.91 2.81
CA ALA A 41 7.45 -2.70 1.81
C ALA A 41 6.46 -3.15 0.73
N GLY A 42 6.91 -3.13 -0.52
CA GLY A 42 6.10 -3.55 -1.67
C GLY A 42 5.29 -2.40 -2.28
N ASN A 43 4.32 -2.75 -3.12
CA ASN A 43 3.41 -1.79 -3.72
C ASN A 43 2.18 -1.61 -2.83
N ILE A 44 1.96 -0.38 -2.35
CA ILE A 44 0.85 -0.03 -1.45
C ILE A 44 -0.12 0.86 -2.23
N ALA A 45 -1.34 0.36 -2.47
CA ALA A 45 -2.44 1.13 -3.03
C ALA A 45 -3.26 1.74 -1.89
N LEU A 46 -3.37 3.07 -1.87
CA LEU A 46 -4.17 3.80 -0.90
C LEU A 46 -5.60 4.01 -1.43
N THR A 47 -6.57 4.18 -0.54
CA THR A 47 -7.94 4.57 -0.95
C THR A 47 -7.97 6.02 -1.44
N GLU A 48 -8.91 6.37 -2.32
CA GLU A 48 -9.03 7.72 -2.91
C GLU A 48 -9.23 8.82 -1.85
N ASP A 49 -9.94 8.51 -0.77
CA ASP A 49 -10.18 9.40 0.36
C ASP A 49 -8.98 9.54 1.31
N MET A 50 -7.87 8.82 1.04
CA MET A 50 -6.65 8.79 1.84
C MET A 50 -6.90 8.40 3.31
N THR A 51 -7.90 7.57 3.58
CA THR A 51 -8.19 7.06 4.94
C THR A 51 -7.83 5.60 5.14
N GLY A 52 -7.57 4.85 4.06
CA GLY A 52 -7.36 3.42 4.09
C GLY A 52 -6.30 2.91 3.10
N ILE A 53 -6.10 1.60 3.15
CA ILE A 53 -5.25 0.84 2.23
C ILE A 53 -6.18 -0.02 1.37
N GLN A 54 -6.15 0.21 0.06
CA GLN A 54 -6.92 -0.53 -0.92
C GLN A 54 -6.27 -1.89 -1.26
N GLY A 55 -4.93 -1.97 -1.20
CA GLY A 55 -4.19 -3.17 -1.54
C GLY A 55 -2.72 -3.10 -1.16
N ILE A 56 -2.13 -4.28 -0.93
CA ILE A 56 -0.71 -4.46 -0.66
C ILE A 56 -0.24 -5.63 -1.54
N SER A 57 0.86 -5.45 -2.28
CA SER A 57 1.44 -6.54 -3.08
C SER A 57 1.84 -7.72 -2.19
N PRO A 58 1.76 -8.98 -2.67
CA PRO A 58 2.20 -10.15 -1.91
C PRO A 58 3.59 -9.99 -1.30
N GLY A 59 3.74 -10.36 -0.02
CA GLY A 59 4.98 -10.18 0.75
C GLY A 59 5.25 -8.75 1.24
N GLY A 60 4.41 -7.78 0.85
CA GLY A 60 4.46 -6.41 1.34
C GLY A 60 3.80 -6.24 2.70
N TYR A 61 4.01 -5.06 3.31
CA TYR A 61 3.37 -4.69 4.56
C TYR A 61 3.37 -3.17 4.75
N VAL A 62 2.50 -2.70 5.64
CA VAL A 62 2.56 -1.37 6.24
C VAL A 62 2.59 -1.54 7.75
N LYS A 63 3.61 -1.00 8.40
CA LYS A 63 3.73 -0.94 9.85
C LYS A 63 3.77 0.53 10.28
N TYR A 64 2.91 0.89 11.22
CA TYR A 64 2.85 2.22 11.81
C TYR A 64 2.92 2.09 13.32
N GLU A 65 3.84 2.83 13.92
CA GLU A 65 4.15 2.75 15.34
C GLU A 65 4.28 4.17 15.91
N THR A 66 3.65 4.41 17.04
CA THR A 66 3.78 5.62 17.86
C THR A 66 4.27 5.23 19.25
N ASN A 67 4.40 6.19 20.17
CA ASN A 67 4.74 5.91 21.57
C ASN A 67 3.86 4.84 22.22
N ASP A 68 2.56 4.82 21.90
CA ASP A 68 1.56 4.04 22.65
C ASP A 68 0.86 2.97 21.79
N GLU A 69 1.00 3.05 20.47
CA GLU A 69 0.15 2.31 19.53
C GLU A 69 0.97 1.76 18.36
N LYS A 70 0.65 0.54 17.97
CA LYS A 70 1.21 -0.13 16.79
C LYS A 70 0.09 -0.74 15.97
N ILE A 71 0.19 -0.57 14.66
CA ILE A 71 -0.64 -1.30 13.70
C ILE A 71 0.22 -1.86 12.58
N VAL A 72 -0.05 -3.10 12.20
CA VAL A 72 0.53 -3.75 11.04
C VAL A 72 -0.60 -4.13 10.08
N ALA A 73 -0.43 -3.83 8.79
CA ALA A 73 -1.31 -4.25 7.72
C ALA A 73 -0.53 -5.13 6.75
N LYS A 74 -1.06 -6.30 6.42
CA LYS A 74 -0.46 -7.27 5.50
C LYS A 74 -1.51 -7.82 4.53
N PRO A 75 -1.14 -8.23 3.31
CA PRO A 75 -2.06 -8.94 2.45
C PRO A 75 -2.24 -10.38 2.97
N ALA A 76 -3.49 -10.82 3.05
CA ALA A 76 -3.85 -12.22 3.20
C ALA A 76 -3.62 -12.98 1.89
N LEU A 77 -3.73 -14.32 1.96
CA LEU A 77 -3.50 -15.21 0.81
C LEU A 77 -4.48 -14.98 -0.35
N ASP A 78 -5.69 -14.49 -0.06
CA ASP A 78 -6.73 -14.17 -1.04
C ASP A 78 -6.71 -12.69 -1.49
N GLY A 79 -5.74 -11.91 -1.02
CA GLY A 79 -5.55 -10.51 -1.38
C GLY A 79 -6.32 -9.48 -0.53
N HIS A 80 -7.15 -9.89 0.46
CA HIS A 80 -7.68 -8.92 1.42
C HIS A 80 -6.59 -8.44 2.38
N ILE A 81 -6.84 -7.35 3.12
CA ILE A 81 -5.88 -6.82 4.08
C ILE A 81 -6.23 -7.27 5.50
N GLU A 82 -5.28 -7.93 6.14
CA GLU A 82 -5.34 -8.26 7.56
C GLU A 82 -4.59 -7.22 8.37
N TYR A 83 -5.14 -6.91 9.55
CA TYR A 83 -4.57 -5.93 10.46
C TYR A 83 -4.23 -6.56 11.80
N GLU A 84 -3.13 -6.13 12.39
CA GLU A 84 -2.69 -6.52 13.73
C GLU A 84 -2.50 -5.26 14.57
N LEU A 85 -3.14 -5.17 15.73
CA LEU A 85 -3.04 -4.05 16.65
C LEU A 85 -2.23 -4.45 17.88
N ASN A 86 -1.18 -3.70 18.21
CA ASN A 86 -0.37 -3.87 19.43
C ASN A 86 0.07 -5.33 19.69
N ASP A 87 0.54 -6.05 18.67
CA ASP A 87 0.96 -7.46 18.77
C ASP A 87 -0.18 -8.43 19.18
N GLY A 88 -1.43 -8.03 18.97
CA GLY A 88 -2.61 -8.87 19.19
C GLY A 88 -2.91 -9.80 18.00
N ASP A 89 -4.14 -10.30 17.97
CA ASP A 89 -4.59 -11.17 16.89
C ASP A 89 -4.77 -10.41 15.56
N GLN A 90 -4.59 -11.14 14.45
CA GLN A 90 -4.93 -10.64 13.14
C GLN A 90 -6.44 -10.53 12.98
N GLN A 91 -6.90 -9.40 12.43
CA GLN A 91 -8.30 -9.09 12.23
C GLN A 91 -8.52 -8.47 10.84
N ALA A 92 -9.54 -8.96 10.14
CA ALA A 92 -9.95 -8.43 8.84
C ALA A 92 -10.70 -7.09 8.95
N THR A 93 -11.18 -6.74 10.15
CA THR A 93 -11.93 -5.51 10.41
C THR A 93 -11.31 -4.72 11.54
N LEU A 94 -11.16 -3.41 11.34
CA LEU A 94 -10.65 -2.49 12.34
C LEU A 94 -11.80 -1.85 13.14
N ASN A 95 -11.60 -1.76 14.45
CA ASN A 95 -12.37 -0.84 15.29
C ASN A 95 -12.01 0.63 14.98
N GLU A 96 -12.72 1.58 15.59
CA GLU A 96 -12.50 3.02 15.32
C GLU A 96 -11.06 3.49 15.61
N LYS A 97 -10.43 2.91 16.63
CA LYS A 97 -9.03 3.19 16.99
C LYS A 97 -8.09 2.75 15.87
N GLY A 98 -8.24 1.53 15.39
CA GLY A 98 -7.46 0.99 14.28
C GLY A 98 -7.65 1.78 12.98
N LYS A 99 -8.89 2.16 12.65
CA LYS A 99 -9.18 3.02 11.48
C LYS A 99 -8.44 4.36 11.56
N LYS A 100 -8.41 4.99 12.74
CA LYS A 100 -7.65 6.24 12.96
C LYS A 100 -6.14 6.04 12.78
N LEU A 101 -5.59 4.91 13.24
CA LEU A 101 -4.17 4.60 13.07
C LEU A 101 -3.80 4.38 11.60
N ILE A 102 -4.60 3.63 10.84
CA ILE A 102 -4.39 3.48 9.39
C ILE A 102 -4.47 4.82 8.68
N ALA A 103 -5.49 5.63 8.96
CA ALA A 103 -5.61 6.94 8.33
C ALA A 103 -4.39 7.85 8.60
N ARG A 104 -3.76 7.74 9.78
CA ARG A 104 -2.50 8.44 10.08
C ARG A 104 -1.34 7.87 9.28
N ALA A 105 -1.22 6.55 9.19
CA ALA A 105 -0.18 5.88 8.41
C ALA A 105 -0.27 6.27 6.92
N VAL A 106 -1.47 6.20 6.33
CA VAL A 106 -1.77 6.57 4.94
C VAL A 106 -1.33 8.00 4.64
N LYS A 107 -1.66 8.96 5.53
CA LYS A 107 -1.24 10.36 5.38
C LYS A 107 0.27 10.53 5.38
N GLU A 108 0.98 9.83 6.26
CA GLU A 108 2.43 9.93 6.30
C GLU A 108 3.09 9.22 5.11
N ILE A 109 2.53 8.11 4.61
CA ILE A 109 2.97 7.47 3.36
C ILE A 109 2.79 8.46 2.19
N ALA A 110 1.59 9.01 2.02
CA ALA A 110 1.29 9.95 0.94
C ALA A 110 2.23 11.18 0.92
N LYS A 111 2.57 11.72 2.10
CA LYS A 111 3.55 12.82 2.21
C LYS A 111 4.96 12.45 1.76
N ASN A 112 5.35 11.19 1.89
CA ASN A 112 6.71 10.72 1.62
C ASN A 112 6.82 9.92 0.31
N SER A 113 5.70 9.59 -0.33
CA SER A 113 5.64 8.87 -1.62
C SER A 113 5.73 9.78 -2.85
N HIS A 114 6.15 11.04 -2.72
CA HIS A 114 6.34 11.94 -3.87
C HIS A 114 7.45 11.43 -4.81
N TYR A 115 7.01 10.92 -5.98
CA TYR A 115 7.73 10.92 -7.25
C TYR A 115 6.93 11.74 -8.26
#